data_AF-A0A517P1H1-F1
#
_entry.id   AF-A0A517P1H1-F1
#
_cell.length_a   1.000
_cell.length_b   1.000
_cell.length_c   1.000
_cell.angle_alpha   90.00
_cell.angle_beta   90.00
_cell.angle_gamma   90.00
#
_symmetry.space_group_name_H-M   'P 1'
#
loop_
_entity.id
_entity.type
_entity.pdbx_description
1 polymer ?
#
loop_
_entity_poly.entity_id
_entity_poly.type
_entity_poly.pdbx_seq_one_letter_code
_entity_poly.pdbx_strand_id
1 'polypeptide(L)'
;MQELLIGRSVDNLFRVDEGLRDVRRLLFSANPFIVYFFKKSSLMAATTSQTNGEVLIVGFTDSKILDSQRIEQVGRELQEITPQAIHKKYLLNFRGVSFMSSAMITKLVMLNKSCKAQGVALKFCEVSPNVLEVFKITKLNKLFDIQEGEEKAIASFDKKGWFGG
;
A
#
# COMPACT_ATOMS: atom_id res chain seq x y z
N MET A 1 11.01 -13.48 -25.00
CA MET A 1 11.76 -12.20 -25.07
C MET A 1 10.86 -11.01 -25.46
N GLN A 2 9.78 -11.20 -26.24
CA GLN A 2 8.80 -10.14 -26.56
C GLN A 2 7.85 -9.73 -25.41
N GLU A 3 7.46 -10.64 -24.52
CA GLU A 3 6.57 -10.29 -23.38
C GLU A 3 7.19 -9.25 -22.43
N LEU A 4 8.52 -9.25 -22.28
CA LEU A 4 9.23 -8.34 -21.38
C LEU A 4 9.25 -6.89 -21.92
N LEU A 5 9.11 -6.71 -23.24
CA LEU A 5 9.06 -5.39 -23.88
C LEU A 5 7.67 -4.77 -23.77
N ILE A 6 6.61 -5.59 -23.78
CA ILE A 6 5.22 -5.12 -23.59
C ILE A 6 5.02 -4.65 -22.16
N GLY A 7 5.50 -5.41 -21.17
CA GLY A 7 5.44 -5.06 -19.74
C GLY A 7 6.00 -3.65 -19.45
N ARG A 8 7.23 -3.38 -19.90
CA ARG A 8 7.84 -2.04 -19.72
C ARG A 8 7.10 -0.92 -20.45
N SER A 9 6.43 -1.23 -21.55
CA SER A 9 5.66 -0.23 -22.32
C SER A 9 4.29 0.06 -21.71
N VAL A 10 3.65 -0.92 -21.05
CA VAL A 10 2.40 -0.68 -20.30
C VAL A 10 2.68 0.04 -18.99
N ASP A 11 3.78 -0.26 -18.29
CA ASP A 11 4.18 0.44 -17.06
C ASP A 11 4.38 1.95 -17.29
N ASN A 12 4.95 2.32 -18.45
CA ASN A 12 5.04 3.72 -18.88
C ASN A 12 3.68 4.34 -19.24
N LEU A 13 2.70 3.53 -19.66
CA LEU A 13 1.33 3.99 -19.92
C LEU A 13 0.56 4.32 -18.63
N PHE A 14 1.00 3.78 -17.48
CA PHE A 14 0.43 4.07 -16.16
C PHE A 14 1.04 5.29 -15.46
N ARG A 15 2.15 5.86 -15.97
CA ARG A 15 2.72 7.13 -15.49
C ARG A 15 2.12 8.32 -16.24
N VAL A 16 0.80 8.57 -16.18
CA VAL A 16 0.23 9.75 -16.85
C VAL A 16 -0.94 10.40 -16.11
N ASP A 17 -0.83 11.73 -16.03
CA ASP A 17 -1.79 12.82 -15.88
C ASP A 17 -3.27 12.56 -16.21
N GLU A 18 -4.17 13.39 -15.66
CA GLU A 18 -5.64 13.21 -15.66
C GLU A 18 -6.28 13.08 -17.07
N GLY A 19 -5.61 13.49 -18.14
CA GLY A 19 -6.15 13.57 -19.50
C GLY A 19 -6.34 12.26 -20.27
N LEU A 20 -5.84 11.10 -19.80
CA LEU A 20 -5.84 9.85 -20.59
C LEU A 20 -6.84 8.75 -20.15
N ARG A 21 -7.81 9.09 -19.28
CA ARG A 21 -8.80 8.10 -18.76
C ARG A 21 -9.61 7.41 -19.86
N ASP A 22 -9.93 8.12 -20.94
CA ASP A 22 -10.72 7.57 -22.06
C ASP A 22 -9.92 6.58 -22.93
N VAL A 23 -8.61 6.80 -23.08
CA VAL A 23 -7.72 5.88 -23.81
C VAL A 23 -7.58 4.56 -23.06
N ARG A 24 -7.52 4.61 -21.72
CA ARG A 24 -7.51 3.42 -20.87
C ARG A 24 -8.79 2.59 -21.05
N ARG A 25 -9.94 3.25 -21.16
CA ARG A 25 -11.24 2.60 -21.39
C ARG A 25 -11.30 1.92 -22.77
N LEU A 26 -10.78 2.58 -23.80
CA LEU A 26 -10.69 2.04 -25.16
C LEU A 26 -9.71 0.86 -25.27
N LEU A 27 -8.54 0.94 -24.62
CA LEU A 27 -7.56 -0.16 -24.60
C LEU A 27 -8.10 -1.42 -23.94
N PHE A 28 -8.85 -1.29 -22.84
CA PHE A 28 -9.49 -2.43 -22.18
C PHE A 28 -10.67 -3.00 -22.97
N SER A 29 -11.36 -2.18 -23.77
CA SER A 29 -12.44 -2.64 -24.65
C SER A 29 -11.91 -3.35 -25.91
N ALA A 30 -10.79 -2.88 -26.47
CA ALA A 30 -10.30 -3.32 -27.77
C ALA A 30 -9.40 -4.57 -27.72
N ASN A 31 -8.83 -4.94 -26.56
CA ASN A 31 -7.94 -6.09 -26.48
C ASN A 31 -8.20 -6.94 -25.20
N PRO A 32 -8.86 -8.11 -25.33
CA PRO A 32 -9.13 -8.99 -24.20
C PRO A 32 -7.84 -9.54 -23.55
N PHE A 33 -6.71 -9.54 -24.26
CA PHE A 33 -5.41 -9.93 -23.71
C PHE A 33 -4.86 -8.88 -22.74
N ILE A 34 -5.14 -7.58 -22.95
CA ILE A 34 -4.77 -6.52 -22.00
C ILE A 34 -5.58 -6.64 -20.72
N VAL A 35 -6.88 -6.94 -20.81
CA VAL A 35 -7.73 -7.20 -19.65
C VAL A 35 -7.25 -8.44 -18.90
N TYR A 36 -6.93 -9.53 -19.62
CA TYR A 36 -6.38 -10.73 -19.02
C TYR A 36 -5.02 -10.49 -18.36
N PHE A 37 -4.11 -9.79 -19.02
CA PHE A 37 -2.80 -9.43 -18.48
C PHE A 37 -2.93 -8.54 -17.24
N PHE A 38 -3.82 -7.54 -17.27
CA PHE A 38 -4.09 -6.67 -16.13
C PHE A 38 -4.74 -7.46 -14.96
N LYS A 39 -5.68 -8.35 -15.26
CA LYS A 39 -6.30 -9.24 -14.26
C LYS A 39 -5.30 -10.26 -13.70
N LYS A 40 -4.39 -10.79 -14.52
CA LYS A 40 -3.32 -11.70 -14.12
C LYS A 40 -2.24 -11.00 -13.30
N SER A 41 -1.91 -9.75 -13.64
CA SER A 41 -1.05 -8.89 -12.84
C SER A 41 -1.71 -8.55 -11.49
N SER A 42 -3.03 -8.31 -11.48
CA SER A 42 -3.81 -8.13 -10.24
C SER A 42 -3.91 -9.41 -9.40
N LEU A 43 -3.94 -10.60 -10.02
CA LEU A 43 -3.85 -11.91 -9.33
C LEU A 43 -2.46 -12.16 -8.71
N MET A 44 -1.46 -11.35 -9.05
CA MET A 44 -0.10 -11.41 -8.49
C MET A 44 0.20 -10.25 -7.53
N ALA A 45 -0.74 -9.32 -7.33
CA ALA A 45 -0.54 -8.16 -6.46
C ALA A 45 -0.15 -8.60 -5.04
N ALA A 46 0.77 -7.87 -4.42
CA ALA A 46 1.17 -8.10 -3.04
C ALA A 46 0.33 -7.30 -2.03
N THR A 47 -0.41 -6.33 -2.55
CA THR A 47 -1.24 -5.43 -1.77
C THR A 47 -2.64 -5.32 -2.38
N THR A 48 -3.61 -5.06 -1.51
CA THR A 48 -4.99 -4.70 -1.87
C THR A 48 -5.22 -3.25 -1.55
N SER A 49 -6.08 -2.54 -2.29
CA SER A 49 -6.40 -1.16 -1.97
C SER A 49 -7.90 -0.86 -2.10
N GLN A 50 -8.36 0.02 -1.22
CA GLN A 50 -9.72 0.55 -1.21
C GLN A 50 -9.72 1.95 -0.59
N THR A 51 -10.81 2.68 -0.76
CA THR A 51 -11.00 4.00 -0.15
C THR A 51 -12.25 3.98 0.70
N ASN A 52 -12.16 4.50 1.92
CA ASN A 52 -13.31 4.75 2.79
C ASN A 52 -13.35 6.24 3.13
N GLY A 53 -14.28 6.97 2.51
CA GLY A 53 -14.32 8.43 2.58
C GLY A 53 -13.01 9.04 2.10
N GLU A 54 -12.31 9.73 3.01
CA GLU A 54 -11.03 10.39 2.72
C GLU A 54 -9.81 9.51 2.97
N VAL A 55 -9.98 8.28 3.47
CA VAL A 55 -8.88 7.41 3.89
C VAL A 55 -8.55 6.40 2.79
N LEU A 56 -7.31 6.41 2.30
CA LEU A 56 -6.76 5.32 1.50
C LEU A 56 -6.43 4.16 2.44
N ILE A 57 -7.00 2.99 2.19
CA ILE A 57 -6.77 1.77 2.96
C ILE A 57 -6.04 0.77 2.07
N VAL A 58 -4.88 0.29 2.53
CA VAL A 58 -4.09 -0.71 1.81
C VAL A 58 -3.85 -1.91 2.70
N GLY A 59 -4.02 -3.11 2.17
CA GLY A 59 -3.82 -4.37 2.87
C GLY A 59 -2.74 -5.22 2.21
N PHE A 60 -2.35 -6.30 2.86
CA PHE A 60 -1.45 -7.32 2.31
C PHE A 60 -2.24 -8.54 1.87
N THR A 61 -1.80 -9.19 0.80
CA THR A 61 -2.41 -10.45 0.33
C THR A 61 -1.85 -11.68 1.04
N ASP A 62 -0.61 -11.60 1.54
CA ASP A 62 0.12 -12.73 2.11
C ASP A 62 0.05 -12.75 3.63
N SER A 63 -0.12 -13.94 4.21
CA SER A 63 -0.08 -14.11 5.66
C SER A 63 1.33 -14.14 6.25
N LYS A 64 2.35 -14.39 5.42
CA LYS A 64 3.77 -14.42 5.77
C LYS A 64 4.57 -13.75 4.65
N ILE A 65 5.34 -12.71 4.99
CA ILE A 65 6.13 -11.95 4.02
C ILE A 65 7.61 -12.13 4.35
N LEU A 66 8.23 -13.14 3.76
CA LEU A 66 9.56 -13.63 4.17
C LEU A 66 10.60 -13.63 3.04
N ASP A 67 10.20 -13.93 1.80
CA ASP A 67 11.12 -14.01 0.67
C ASP A 67 11.41 -12.63 0.06
N SER A 68 12.63 -12.47 -0.46
CA SER A 68 13.13 -11.19 -0.98
C SER A 68 12.31 -10.66 -2.16
N GLN A 69 11.86 -11.54 -3.07
CA GLN A 69 11.08 -11.13 -4.23
C GLN A 69 9.75 -10.51 -3.80
N ARG A 70 9.05 -11.15 -2.86
CA ARG A 70 7.78 -10.64 -2.36
C ARG A 70 7.95 -9.36 -1.57
N ILE A 71 8.99 -9.25 -0.75
CA ILE A 71 9.32 -8.03 0.00
C ILE A 71 9.58 -6.85 -0.94
N GLU A 72 10.34 -7.07 -2.01
CA GLU A 72 10.60 -6.01 -3.00
C GLU A 72 9.32 -5.62 -3.74
N GLN A 73 8.44 -6.58 -4.06
CA GLN A 73 7.17 -6.29 -4.69
C GLN A 73 6.25 -5.47 -3.77
N VAL A 74 6.04 -5.91 -2.53
CA VAL A 74 5.27 -5.16 -1.51
C VAL A 74 5.84 -3.75 -1.37
N GLY A 75 7.17 -3.62 -1.24
CA GLY A 75 7.83 -2.34 -1.10
C GLY A 75 7.56 -1.39 -2.27
N ARG A 76 7.59 -1.88 -3.52
CA ARG A 76 7.26 -1.07 -4.70
C ARG A 76 5.79 -0.66 -4.73
N GLU A 77 4.87 -1.61 -4.56
CA GLU A 77 3.43 -1.35 -4.61
C GLU A 77 3.00 -0.32 -3.54
N LEU A 78 3.54 -0.43 -2.31
CA LEU A 78 3.26 0.54 -1.24
C LEU A 78 3.76 1.95 -1.56
N GLN A 79 4.90 2.09 -2.26
CA GLN A 79 5.40 3.40 -2.70
C GLN A 79 4.57 3.96 -3.85
N GLU A 80 4.23 3.13 -4.83
CA GLU A 80 3.43 3.52 -6.01
C GLU A 80 2.01 3.95 -5.64
N ILE A 81 1.45 3.37 -4.58
CA ILE A 81 0.09 3.70 -4.13
C ILE A 81 0.04 4.92 -3.19
N THR A 82 1.16 5.28 -2.55
CA THR A 82 1.20 6.41 -1.59
C THR A 82 0.66 7.73 -2.18
N PRO A 83 0.97 8.13 -3.43
CA PRO A 83 0.40 9.34 -4.04
C PRO A 83 -1.13 9.31 -4.20
N GLN A 84 -1.77 8.14 -4.15
CA GLN A 84 -3.23 8.01 -4.23
C GLN A 84 -3.94 8.41 -2.93
N ALA A 85 -3.21 8.63 -1.84
CA ALA A 85 -3.74 9.21 -0.61
C ALA A 85 -3.97 10.73 -0.79
N ILE A 86 -4.93 11.10 -1.63
CA ILE A 86 -5.21 12.49 -2.03
C ILE A 86 -5.52 13.41 -0.84
N HIS A 87 -6.20 12.89 0.19
CA HIS A 87 -6.52 13.61 1.42
C HIS A 87 -5.43 13.48 2.49
N LYS A 88 -4.24 12.96 2.14
CA LYS A 88 -3.11 12.74 3.06
C LYS A 88 -3.44 11.82 4.24
N LYS A 89 -4.45 10.95 4.12
CA LYS A 89 -4.83 9.94 5.11
C LYS A 89 -4.58 8.54 4.53
N TYR A 90 -3.62 7.82 5.09
CA TYR A 90 -3.23 6.48 4.64
C TYR A 90 -3.27 5.50 5.82
N LEU A 91 -4.18 4.53 5.76
CA LEU A 91 -4.25 3.38 6.65
C LEU A 91 -3.65 2.12 6.01
N LEU A 92 -2.64 1.54 6.66
CA LEU A 92 -2.08 0.23 6.29
C LEU A 92 -2.66 -0.85 7.21
N ASN A 93 -3.46 -1.74 6.64
CA ASN A 93 -4.16 -2.81 7.33
C ASN A 93 -3.37 -4.12 7.29
N PHE A 94 -2.98 -4.63 8.46
CA PHE A 94 -2.18 -5.85 8.62
C PHE A 94 -3.02 -7.12 8.79
N ARG A 95 -4.34 -7.05 8.58
CA ARG A 95 -5.25 -8.20 8.71
C ARG A 95 -4.76 -9.37 7.87
N GLY A 96 -4.62 -10.52 8.52
CA GLY A 96 -4.10 -11.75 7.90
C GLY A 96 -2.58 -11.91 7.98
N VAL A 97 -1.82 -10.85 8.28
CA VAL A 97 -0.35 -10.90 8.40
C VAL A 97 0.05 -11.44 9.78
N SER A 98 0.63 -12.63 9.78
CA SER A 98 1.10 -13.33 10.98
C SER A 98 2.61 -13.19 11.19
N PHE A 99 3.39 -13.01 10.12
CA PHE A 99 4.85 -12.91 10.18
C PHE A 99 5.43 -12.01 9.09
N MET A 100 6.50 -11.29 9.44
CA MET A 100 7.29 -10.47 8.54
C MET A 100 8.78 -10.62 8.86
N SER A 101 9.62 -10.56 7.82
CA SER A 101 11.08 -10.53 7.99
C SER A 101 11.58 -9.14 8.39
N SER A 102 12.80 -9.05 8.92
CA SER A 102 13.48 -7.78 9.21
C SER A 102 13.58 -6.86 7.98
N ALA A 103 13.76 -7.43 6.79
CA ALA A 103 13.80 -6.67 5.54
C ALA A 103 12.45 -6.01 5.22
N MET A 104 11.33 -6.71 5.45
CA MET A 104 10.00 -6.12 5.29
C MET A 104 9.77 -4.97 6.28
N ILE A 105 10.24 -5.14 7.51
CA ILE A 105 10.18 -4.08 8.54
C ILE A 105 10.97 -2.84 8.09
N THR A 106 12.15 -3.02 7.48
CA THR A 106 12.90 -1.91 6.87
C THR A 106 12.08 -1.19 5.80
N LYS A 107 11.35 -1.91 4.94
CA LYS A 107 10.45 -1.30 3.95
C LYS A 107 9.34 -0.47 4.60
N LEU A 108 8.75 -0.94 5.71
CA LEU A 108 7.74 -0.17 6.47
C LEU A 108 8.32 1.12 7.08
N VAL A 109 9.56 1.06 7.58
CA VAL A 109 10.27 2.26 8.06
C VAL A 109 10.47 3.27 6.91
N MET A 110 10.87 2.79 5.73
CA MET A 110 11.04 3.64 4.54
C MET A 110 9.70 4.23 4.08
N LEU A 111 8.61 3.45 4.09
CA LEU A 111 7.27 3.93 3.80
C LEU A 111 6.87 5.06 4.76
N ASN A 112 7.04 4.88 6.07
CA ASN A 112 6.72 5.91 7.04
C ASN A 112 7.52 7.20 6.82
N LYS A 113 8.82 7.09 6.47
CA LYS A 113 9.65 8.25 6.11
C LYS A 113 9.12 8.95 4.85
N SER A 114 8.78 8.19 3.81
CA SER A 114 8.23 8.70 2.54
C SER A 114 6.89 9.42 2.77
N CYS A 115 5.97 8.81 3.51
CA CYS A 115 4.68 9.41 3.87
C CYS A 115 4.88 10.73 4.62
N LYS A 116 5.76 10.77 5.63
CA LYS A 116 6.08 12.00 6.37
C LYS A 116 6.62 13.10 5.46
N ALA A 117 7.54 12.77 4.54
CA ALA A 117 8.08 13.73 3.58
C ALA A 117 7.00 14.30 2.64
N GLN A 118 5.96 13.52 2.35
CA GLN A 118 4.84 13.92 1.49
C GLN A 118 3.65 14.52 2.25
N GLY A 119 3.78 14.72 3.57
CA GLY A 119 2.71 15.21 4.45
C GLY A 119 1.57 14.22 4.66
N VAL A 120 1.75 12.94 4.31
CA VAL A 120 0.75 11.88 4.45
C VAL A 120 0.79 11.34 5.88
N ALA A 121 -0.34 11.41 6.58
CA ALA A 121 -0.54 10.74 7.85
C ALA A 121 -0.71 9.24 7.60
N LEU A 122 0.30 8.45 7.98
CA LEU A 122 0.29 7.00 7.90
C LEU A 122 -0.08 6.40 9.26
N LYS A 123 -1.08 5.53 9.29
CA LYS A 123 -1.48 4.73 10.46
C LYS A 123 -1.54 3.26 10.12
N PHE A 124 -1.31 2.40 11.10
CA PHE A 124 -1.40 0.95 10.98
C PHE A 124 -2.60 0.45 11.79
N CYS A 125 -3.27 -0.59 11.31
CA CYS A 125 -4.29 -1.31 12.07
C CYS A 125 -4.17 -2.82 11.90
N GLU A 126 -4.88 -3.58 12.75
CA GLU A 126 -4.99 -5.05 12.65
C GLU A 126 -3.62 -5.76 12.73
N VAL A 127 -2.67 -5.16 13.45
CA VAL A 127 -1.33 -5.73 13.62
C VAL A 127 -1.42 -6.91 14.59
N SER A 128 -1.07 -8.11 14.13
CA SER A 128 -1.09 -9.32 14.96
C SER A 128 -0.13 -9.21 16.16
N PRO A 129 -0.40 -9.91 17.27
CA PRO A 129 0.46 -9.88 18.47
C PRO A 129 1.93 -10.20 18.17
N ASN A 130 2.19 -11.19 17.31
CA ASN A 130 3.55 -11.59 16.91
C ASN A 130 4.27 -10.45 16.19
N VAL A 131 3.61 -9.79 15.24
CA VAL A 131 4.20 -8.65 14.52
C VAL A 131 4.43 -7.48 15.47
N LEU A 132 3.47 -7.20 16.36
CA LEU A 132 3.57 -6.13 17.33
C LEU A 132 4.73 -6.36 18.31
N GLU A 133 4.96 -7.61 18.73
CA GLU A 133 6.10 -7.99 19.56
C GLU A 133 7.43 -7.69 18.86
N VAL A 134 7.55 -8.04 17.58
CA VAL A 134 8.73 -7.69 16.79
C VAL A 134 8.92 -6.17 16.74
N PHE A 135 7.86 -5.39 16.50
CA PHE A 135 7.94 -3.92 16.53
C PHE A 135 8.36 -3.36 17.90
N LYS A 136 7.97 -3.99 19.01
CA LYS A 136 8.39 -3.60 20.36
C LYS A 136 9.87 -3.90 20.59
N ILE A 137 10.33 -5.10 20.22
CA ILE A 137 11.74 -5.51 20.34
C ILE A 137 12.64 -4.55 19.55
N THR A 138 12.24 -4.20 18.32
CA THR A 138 12.99 -3.28 17.46
C THR A 138 12.75 -1.79 17.80
N LYS A 139 11.96 -1.49 18.84
CA LYS A 139 11.55 -0.12 19.25
C LYS A 139 10.84 0.69 18.16
N LEU A 140 10.30 0.03 17.14
CA LEU A 140 9.56 0.65 16.03
C LEU A 140 8.10 0.93 16.38
N ASN A 141 7.58 0.34 17.45
CA ASN A 141 6.26 0.67 17.98
C ASN A 141 6.11 2.15 18.38
N LYS A 142 7.22 2.86 18.63
CA LYS A 142 7.23 4.31 18.86
C LYS A 142 7.27 5.13 17.56
N LEU A 143 7.63 4.50 16.45
CA LEU A 143 7.77 5.13 15.14
C LEU A 143 6.45 5.12 14.36
N PHE A 144 5.64 4.08 14.56
CA PHE A 144 4.37 3.85 13.87
C PHE A 144 3.17 4.26 14.74
N ASP A 145 2.19 4.90 14.12
CA ASP A 145 0.88 5.17 14.73
C ASP A 145 0.00 3.92 14.54
N ILE A 146 -0.05 3.04 15.56
CA ILE A 146 -0.78 1.76 15.50
C ILE A 146 -2.10 1.87 16.25
N GLN A 147 -3.16 1.45 15.59
CA GLN A 147 -4.55 1.50 16.03
C GLN A 147 -5.09 0.07 16.18
N GLU A 148 -6.01 -0.16 17.12
CA GLU A 148 -6.50 -1.50 17.45
C GLU A 148 -7.34 -2.16 16.34
N GLY A 149 -7.93 -1.39 15.44
CA GLY A 149 -8.78 -1.91 14.36
C GLY A 149 -9.07 -0.85 13.30
N GLU A 150 -9.60 -1.29 12.15
CA GLU A 150 -9.84 -0.42 11.01
C GLU A 150 -10.78 0.76 11.32
N GLU A 151 -11.94 0.51 11.92
CA GLU A 151 -12.92 1.56 12.24
C GLU A 151 -12.35 2.63 13.19
N LYS A 152 -11.67 2.18 14.26
CA LYS A 152 -10.98 3.08 15.20
C LYS A 152 -9.89 3.88 14.52
N ALA A 153 -9.15 3.26 13.61
CA ALA A 153 -8.08 3.90 12.86
C ALA A 153 -8.62 4.99 11.94
N ILE A 154 -9.71 4.72 11.20
CA ILE A 154 -10.38 5.68 10.33
C ILE A 154 -10.85 6.89 11.14
N ALA A 155 -11.59 6.65 12.23
CA ALA A 155 -12.07 7.73 13.10
C ALA A 155 -10.94 8.55 13.76
N SER A 156 -9.76 7.95 13.93
CA SER A 156 -8.60 8.63 14.54
C SER A 156 -7.92 9.65 13.62
N PHE A 157 -8.23 9.68 12.32
CA PHE A 157 -7.70 10.69 11.40
C PHE A 157 -8.33 12.07 11.65
N ASP A 158 -9.58 12.13 12.11
CA ASP A 158 -10.30 13.40 12.29
C ASP A 158 -10.07 14.03 13.67
N LYS A 159 -9.58 13.25 14.64
CA LYS A 159 -9.33 13.72 16.02
C LYS A 159 -8.13 14.66 16.16
N LYS A 160 -7.26 14.79 15.16
CA LYS A 160 -6.06 15.64 15.25
C LYS A 160 -6.33 17.15 15.18
N GLY A 161 -7.57 17.59 14.95
CA GLY A 161 -7.93 19.02 14.92
C GLY A 161 -8.14 19.69 16.29
N TRP A 162 -8.26 18.94 17.40
CA TRP A 162 -8.71 19.50 18.68
C TRP A 162 -7.61 19.68 19.76
N PHE A 163 -6.44 19.04 19.63
CA PHE A 163 -5.38 19.09 20.67
C PHE A 163 -4.19 20.00 20.30
N GLY A 164 -4.49 21.15 19.68
CA GLY A 164 -3.51 22.22 19.47
C GLY A 164 -4.01 23.51 20.11
N GLY A 165 -3.89 23.58 21.44
CA GLY A 165 -4.07 24.80 22.25
C GLY A 165 -2.81 25.08 23.03
#